data_AF-A0A7C8Z513-F1
#
_entry.id   AF-A0A7C8Z513-F1
#
_cell.length_a   1.000
_cell.length_b   1.000
_cell.length_c   1.000
_cell.angle_alpha   90.00
_cell.angle_beta   90.00
_cell.angle_gamma   90.00
#
_symmetry.space_group_name_H-M   'P 1'
#
loop_
_entity.id
_entity.type
_entity.pdbx_description
1 polymer ?
#
loop_
_entity_poly.entity_id
_entity_poly.type
_entity_poly.pdbx_seq_one_letter_code
_entity_poly.pdbx_strand_id
1 'polypeptide(L)'
;AILFEGWMLGFKPVPDEIVKAVDPQLETVNKNLQAYYDAWDKFVKAWIVIKIKDPSCVCQWRLQAEQAMRADGKPGMSDEEVLDFVSRYLPAYNAYLPTLYSEGPNGSDPNRTLM
;
A
#
# COMPACT_ATOMS: atom_id res chain seq x y z
N ALA A 1 18.23 16.03 -1.87
CA ALA A 1 17.43 14.85 -2.29
C ALA A 1 15.99 15.07 -1.83
N ILE A 2 15.01 14.56 -2.58
CA ILE A 2 13.59 14.59 -2.17
C ILE A 2 13.24 13.18 -1.73
N LEU A 3 12.72 13.04 -0.52
CA LEU A 3 12.08 11.81 -0.07
C LEU A 3 10.59 11.95 -0.36
N PHE A 4 10.06 11.07 -1.20
CA PHE A 4 8.65 10.96 -1.49
C PHE A 4 8.17 9.60 -0.99
N GLU A 5 7.20 9.62 -0.07
CA GLU A 5 6.75 8.42 0.64
C GLU A 5 5.24 8.28 0.61
N GLY A 6 4.77 7.05 0.75
CA GLY A 6 3.36 6.71 0.75
C GLY A 6 3.14 5.21 0.69
N TRP A 7 2.09 4.73 1.36
CA TRP A 7 1.79 3.31 1.54
C TRP A 7 1.47 2.56 0.24
N MET A 8 1.00 3.27 -0.78
CA MET A 8 0.60 2.72 -2.09
C MET A 8 1.57 3.07 -3.23
N LEU A 9 2.70 3.75 -2.94
CA LEU A 9 3.63 4.14 -4.00
C LEU A 9 4.25 2.91 -4.66
N GLY A 10 4.30 2.90 -5.98
CA GLY A 10 4.75 1.76 -6.78
C GLY A 10 3.67 0.71 -7.07
N PHE A 11 2.46 0.84 -6.51
CA PHE A 11 1.33 0.03 -6.97
C PHE A 11 1.03 0.33 -8.44
N LYS A 12 0.74 -0.73 -9.20
CA LYS A 12 0.41 -0.64 -10.62
C LYS A 12 -1.03 -1.11 -10.83
N PRO A 13 -1.73 -0.53 -11.82
CA PRO A 13 -2.99 -1.10 -12.27
C PRO A 13 -2.79 -2.56 -12.69
N VAL A 14 -3.69 -3.44 -12.29
CA VAL A 14 -3.72 -4.85 -12.68
C VAL A 14 -5.00 -5.14 -13.46
N PRO A 15 -5.16 -6.30 -14.12
CA PRO A 15 -6.39 -6.61 -14.86
C PRO A 15 -7.65 -6.48 -13.99
N ASP A 16 -8.73 -5.94 -14.56
CA ASP A 16 -9.95 -5.64 -13.81
C ASP A 16 -10.57 -6.89 -13.17
N GLU A 17 -10.39 -8.06 -13.78
CA GLU A 17 -10.84 -9.34 -13.26
C GLU A 17 -10.15 -9.69 -11.93
N ILE A 18 -8.87 -9.34 -11.78
CA ILE A 18 -8.09 -9.60 -10.56
C ILE A 18 -8.57 -8.69 -9.43
N VAL A 19 -8.71 -7.37 -9.68
CA VAL A 19 -9.15 -6.45 -8.62
C VAL A 19 -10.60 -6.73 -8.20
N LYS A 20 -11.49 -7.04 -9.16
CA LYS A 20 -12.90 -7.36 -8.87
C LYS A 20 -13.06 -8.66 -8.10
N ALA A 21 -12.17 -9.64 -8.31
CA ALA A 21 -12.15 -10.87 -7.53
C ALA A 21 -11.75 -10.64 -6.07
N VAL A 22 -10.95 -9.61 -5.78
CA VAL A 22 -10.58 -9.22 -4.41
C VAL A 22 -11.69 -8.38 -3.77
N ASP A 23 -12.11 -7.30 -4.42
CA ASP A 23 -13.24 -6.46 -4.02
C ASP A 23 -13.74 -5.68 -5.26
N PRO A 24 -15.03 -5.83 -5.66
CA PRO A 24 -15.60 -5.11 -6.79
C PRO A 24 -15.40 -3.59 -6.76
N GLN A 25 -15.30 -2.98 -5.58
CA GLN A 25 -15.09 -1.54 -5.42
C GLN A 25 -13.69 -1.09 -5.85
N LEU A 26 -12.71 -2.01 -5.92
CA LEU A 26 -11.36 -1.70 -6.36
C LEU A 26 -11.28 -1.37 -7.85
N GLU A 27 -12.27 -1.67 -8.68
CA GLU A 27 -12.26 -1.26 -10.09
C GLU A 27 -12.04 0.25 -10.25
N THR A 28 -12.72 1.06 -9.43
CA THR A 28 -12.55 2.52 -9.45
C THR A 28 -11.15 2.93 -8.98
N VAL A 29 -10.64 2.28 -7.93
CA VAL A 29 -9.28 2.52 -7.42
C VAL A 29 -8.23 2.16 -8.47
N ASN A 30 -8.40 1.04 -9.16
CA ASN A 30 -7.53 0.53 -10.22
C ASN A 30 -7.48 1.50 -11.41
N LYS A 31 -8.63 2.06 -11.81
CA LYS A 31 -8.71 3.11 -12.85
C LYS A 31 -7.99 4.38 -12.41
N ASN A 32 -8.18 4.84 -11.18
CA ASN A 32 -7.50 6.03 -10.66
C ASN A 32 -5.97 5.83 -10.59
N LEU A 33 -5.52 4.61 -10.31
CA LEU A 33 -4.10 4.26 -10.22
C LEU A 33 -3.37 4.42 -11.56
N GLN A 34 -4.08 4.36 -12.70
CA GLN A 34 -3.47 4.56 -14.02
C GLN A 34 -2.81 5.94 -14.17
N ALA A 35 -3.37 6.97 -13.52
CA ALA A 35 -2.82 8.33 -13.57
C ALA A 35 -1.53 8.52 -12.74
N TYR A 36 -1.22 7.60 -11.81
CA TYR A 36 -0.10 7.77 -10.88
C TYR A 36 1.27 7.67 -11.54
N TYR A 37 1.37 6.92 -12.65
CA TYR A 37 2.62 6.83 -13.38
C TYR A 37 3.06 8.21 -13.91
N ASP A 38 2.13 8.90 -14.56
CA ASP A 38 2.39 10.21 -15.16
C ASP A 38 2.46 11.33 -14.14
N ALA A 39 1.75 11.19 -13.01
CA ALA A 39 1.78 12.16 -11.94
C ALA A 39 3.09 12.06 -11.12
N TRP A 40 3.56 10.85 -10.84
CA TRP A 40 4.61 10.62 -9.83
C TRP A 40 5.70 9.64 -10.27
N ASP A 41 5.35 8.39 -10.60
CA ASP A 41 6.34 7.31 -10.69
C ASP A 41 7.46 7.59 -11.69
N LYS A 42 7.15 8.22 -12.84
CA LYS A 42 8.16 8.53 -13.88
C LYS A 42 9.26 9.49 -13.42
N PHE A 43 9.04 10.21 -12.32
CA PHE A 43 10.02 11.13 -11.73
C PHE A 43 10.85 10.47 -10.62
N VAL A 44 10.49 9.26 -10.17
CA VAL A 44 11.18 8.55 -9.10
C VAL A 44 12.43 7.87 -9.66
N LYS A 45 13.59 8.23 -9.11
CA LYS A 45 14.91 7.73 -9.58
C LYS A 45 15.38 6.47 -8.85
N ALA A 46 14.91 6.27 -7.63
CA ALA A 46 15.29 5.15 -6.78
C ALA A 46 14.12 4.83 -5.85
N TRP A 47 13.93 3.55 -5.58
CA TRP A 47 12.84 3.03 -4.76
C TRP A 47 13.40 2.31 -3.54
N ILE A 48 12.74 2.50 -2.39
CA ILE A 48 12.93 1.70 -1.19
C ILE A 48 11.58 1.07 -0.89
N VAL A 49 11.49 -0.26 -1.00
CA VAL A 49 10.26 -1.01 -0.77
C VAL A 49 10.43 -1.88 0.47
N ILE A 50 9.63 -1.64 1.50
CA ILE A 50 9.59 -2.45 2.71
C ILE A 50 8.61 -3.60 2.48
N LYS A 51 9.14 -4.80 2.20
CA LYS A 51 8.32 -5.99 1.99
C LYS A 51 7.86 -6.59 3.32
N ILE A 52 6.55 -6.75 3.45
CA ILE A 52 5.93 -7.46 4.59
C ILE A 52 5.56 -8.89 4.19
N LYS A 53 5.66 -9.81 5.15
CA LYS A 53 5.35 -11.24 4.91
C LYS A 53 3.85 -11.49 4.77
N ASP A 54 3.05 -10.82 5.60
CA ASP A 54 1.60 -10.98 5.63
C ASP A 54 0.97 -9.58 5.84
N PRO A 55 0.11 -9.10 4.92
CA PRO A 55 -0.62 -7.84 5.08
C PRO A 55 -1.43 -7.73 6.37
N SER A 56 -1.82 -8.84 6.99
CA SER A 56 -2.53 -8.84 8.28
C SER A 56 -1.73 -8.19 9.41
N CYS A 57 -0.39 -8.13 9.31
CA CYS A 57 0.45 -7.47 10.31
C CYS A 57 0.18 -5.96 10.42
N VAL A 58 -0.35 -5.34 9.36
CA VAL A 58 -0.71 -3.91 9.34
C VAL A 58 -1.79 -3.61 10.39
N CYS A 59 -2.74 -4.54 10.61
CA CYS A 59 -3.76 -4.40 11.65
C CYS A 59 -3.12 -4.30 13.03
N GLN A 60 -2.17 -5.20 13.33
CA GLN A 60 -1.48 -5.24 14.61
C GLN A 60 -0.62 -3.99 14.83
N TRP A 61 0.12 -3.54 13.82
CA TRP A 61 0.95 -2.34 13.93
C TRP A 61 0.11 -1.08 14.13
N ARG A 62 -1.02 -0.95 13.42
CA ARG A 62 -1.90 0.20 13.60
C ARG A 62 -2.55 0.21 14.97
N LEU A 63 -2.96 -0.97 15.46
CA LEU A 63 -3.51 -1.14 16.80
C LEU A 63 -2.51 -0.73 17.88
N GLN A 64 -1.26 -1.20 17.78
CA GLN A 64 -0.18 -0.83 18.70
C GLN A 64 0.07 0.69 18.70
N ALA A 65 0.07 1.32 17.53
CA ALA A 65 0.25 2.77 17.41
C ALA A 65 -0.90 3.55 18.09
N GLU A 66 -2.15 3.14 17.90
CA GLU A 66 -3.31 3.77 18.58
C GLU A 66 -3.34 3.52 20.08
N GLN A 67 -2.99 2.31 20.53
CA GLN A 67 -2.85 2.01 21.96
C GLN A 67 -1.77 2.88 22.61
N ALA A 68 -0.61 3.06 21.97
CA ALA A 68 0.43 3.95 22.45
C ALA A 68 -0.03 5.42 22.51
N MET A 69 -0.73 5.91 21.47
CA MET A 69 -1.28 7.26 21.46
C MET A 69 -2.30 7.49 22.58
N ARG A 70 -3.20 6.52 22.83
CA ARG A 70 -4.17 6.60 23.94
C ARG A 70 -3.49 6.54 25.31
N ALA A 71 -2.45 5.71 25.47
CA ALA A 71 -1.66 5.64 26.70
C ALA A 71 -0.95 6.97 27.01
N ASP A 72 -0.54 7.72 25.98
CA ASP A 72 0.00 9.08 26.07
C ASP A 72 -1.08 10.16 26.33
N GLY A 73 -2.34 9.76 26.55
CA GLY A 73 -3.46 10.67 26.84
C GLY A 73 -4.01 11.42 25.62
N LYS A 74 -3.64 11.01 24.40
CA LYS A 74 -4.19 11.59 23.16
C LYS A 74 -5.52 10.91 22.81
N PRO A 75 -6.46 11.62 22.15
CA PRO A 75 -7.61 10.95 21.56
C PRO A 75 -7.16 9.94 20.50
N GLY A 76 -7.88 8.83 20.39
CA GLY A 76 -7.56 7.76 19.47
C GLY A 76 -8.77 6.87 19.22
N MET A 77 -8.65 6.03 18.21
CA MET A 77 -9.69 5.07 17.83
C MET A 77 -9.78 3.92 18.85
N SER A 78 -10.98 3.35 19.00
CA SER A 78 -11.16 2.05 19.66
C SER A 78 -10.49 0.94 18.86
N ASP A 79 -10.27 -0.21 19.49
CA ASP A 79 -9.64 -1.35 18.83
C ASP A 79 -10.49 -1.83 17.64
N GLU A 80 -11.83 -1.78 17.77
CA GLU A 80 -12.79 -2.09 16.71
C GLU A 80 -12.76 -1.06 15.57
N GLU A 81 -12.70 0.23 15.91
CA GLU A 81 -12.57 1.30 14.92
C GLU A 81 -11.26 1.20 14.14
N VAL A 82 -10.16 0.80 14.79
CA VAL A 82 -8.89 0.52 14.11
C VAL A 82 -9.03 -0.63 13.13
N LEU A 83 -9.66 -1.73 13.54
CA LEU A 83 -9.85 -2.89 12.67
C LEU A 83 -10.71 -2.54 11.45
N ASP A 84 -11.82 -1.83 11.66
CA ASP A 84 -12.67 -1.34 10.57
C ASP A 84 -11.88 -0.43 9.62
N PHE A 85 -11.13 0.52 10.17
CA PHE A 85 -10.29 1.44 9.40
C PHE A 85 -9.26 0.69 8.53
N VAL A 86 -8.49 -0.22 9.13
CA VAL A 86 -7.44 -0.95 8.40
C VAL A 86 -8.03 -1.91 7.37
N SER A 87 -9.20 -2.48 7.64
CA SER A 87 -9.87 -3.41 6.72
C SER A 87 -10.11 -2.81 5.32
N ARG A 88 -10.29 -1.50 5.23
CA ARG A 88 -10.50 -0.75 3.98
C ARG A 88 -9.26 -0.71 3.08
N TYR A 89 -8.07 -0.97 3.63
CA TYR A 89 -6.79 -0.95 2.90
C TYR A 89 -6.32 -2.36 2.51
N LEU A 90 -6.76 -3.40 3.24
CA LEU A 90 -6.36 -4.78 2.98
C LEU A 90 -6.70 -5.27 1.56
N PRO A 91 -7.87 -4.95 0.96
CA PRO A 91 -8.14 -5.30 -0.43
C PRO A 91 -7.08 -4.77 -1.40
N ALA A 92 -6.63 -3.53 -1.20
CA ALA A 92 -5.57 -2.96 -2.05
C ALA A 92 -4.25 -3.72 -1.89
N TYR A 93 -3.86 -4.07 -0.66
CA TYR A 93 -2.66 -4.90 -0.45
C TYR A 93 -2.78 -6.26 -1.15
N ASN A 94 -3.92 -6.93 -1.02
CA ASN A 94 -4.17 -8.22 -1.66
C ASN A 94 -4.14 -8.14 -3.19
N ALA A 95 -4.63 -7.04 -3.77
CA ALA A 95 -4.66 -6.85 -5.21
C ALA A 95 -3.29 -6.44 -5.80
N TYR A 96 -2.54 -5.55 -5.14
CA TYR A 96 -1.41 -4.86 -5.76
C TYR A 96 -0.02 -5.28 -5.25
N LEU A 97 0.09 -5.82 -4.02
CA LEU A 97 1.39 -6.29 -3.50
C LEU A 97 1.99 -7.44 -4.32
N PRO A 98 1.21 -8.43 -4.84
CA PRO A 98 1.79 -9.52 -5.62
C PRO A 98 2.62 -8.98 -6.80
N THR A 99 2.05 -8.09 -7.60
CA THR A 99 2.73 -7.45 -8.74
C THR A 99 3.89 -6.57 -8.31
N LEU A 100 3.72 -5.73 -7.26
CA LEU A 100 4.82 -4.90 -6.74
C LEU A 100 6.00 -5.76 -6.29
N TYR A 101 5.76 -6.90 -5.65
CA TYR A 101 6.82 -7.75 -5.13
C TYR A 101 7.50 -8.60 -6.19
N SER A 102 6.78 -9.01 -7.23
CA SER A 102 7.33 -9.79 -8.35
C SER A 102 8.07 -8.93 -9.36
N GLU A 103 7.55 -7.75 -9.69
CA GLU A 103 8.04 -6.92 -10.80
C GLU A 103 8.72 -5.62 -10.36
N GLY A 104 8.48 -5.18 -9.12
CA GLY A 104 8.91 -3.87 -8.64
C GLY A 104 8.01 -2.72 -9.12
N PRO A 105 8.28 -1.48 -8.66
CA PRO A 105 7.56 -0.27 -9.09
C PRO A 105 7.67 0.02 -10.60
N ASN A 106 6.92 1.00 -11.11
CA ASN A 106 7.08 1.43 -12.49
C ASN A 106 8.47 2.03 -12.72
N GLY A 107 9.11 1.67 -13.83
CA GLY A 107 10.43 2.19 -14.20
C GLY A 107 11.61 1.67 -13.37
N SER A 108 11.40 0.73 -12.44
CA SER A 108 12.52 0.11 -11.73
C SER A 108 13.29 -0.86 -12.63
N ASP A 109 14.62 -0.84 -12.55
CA ASP A 109 15.51 -1.79 -13.23
C ASP A 109 15.77 -3.01 -12.31
N PRO A 110 15.31 -4.22 -12.67
CA PRO A 110 15.53 -5.42 -11.86
C PRO A 110 17.02 -5.73 -11.62
N ASN A 111 17.89 -5.32 -12.53
CA ASN A 111 19.35 -5.53 -12.44
C ASN A 111 20.04 -4.54 -11.50
N ARG A 112 19.31 -3.55 -10.98
CA ARG A 112 19.80 -2.54 -10.02
C ARG A 112 19.04 -2.60 -8.70
N THR A 113 18.78 -3.83 -8.25
CA THR A 113 18.14 -4.09 -6.96
C THR A 113 19.18 -4.45 -5.91
N LEU A 114 19.03 -3.88 -4.71
CA LEU A 114 19.74 -4.32 -3.52
C LEU A 114 18.75 -5.17 -2.71
N MET A 115 19.10 -6.43 -2.45
CA MET A 115 18.31 -7.34 -1.62
C MET A 115 18.83 -7.38 -0.19
#